data_AF-A0A1Y2WT28-F1
#
_entry.id   AF-A0A1Y2WT28-F1
#
_cell.length_a   1.000
_cell.length_b   1.000
_cell.length_c   1.000
_cell.angle_alpha   90.00
_cell.angle_beta   90.00
_cell.angle_gamma   90.00
#
_symmetry.space_group_name_H-M   'P 1'
#
loop_
_entity.id
_entity.type
_entity.pdbx_description
1 polymer ?
#
loop_
_entity_poly.entity_id
_entity_poly.type
_entity_poly.pdbx_seq_one_letter_code
_entity_poly.pdbx_strand_id
1 'polypeptide(L)'
;EVRQFRSDWLNHLTGPSGQPTVEEMLHSKNMPFVETCLLAERSNNGIICLSNIPYEITRAEIIAFLGRSARILNDKEEPVHIIMDRVTSKTNDCYVEFVSFQDAVNVVDKHRAAIKQERHPKLGDRNVEMTVSSQAKLMKELFPTAHGIDWHQSPYAFTSGSEWDFQNFKGFICAEEMGMLYKHAEANSHASYAKGCPERPFECMISTIKKMPWYLTERITIKERHYIYDTTFKMVQYLKELLERGTMRRGQKPDFNRLTKQLLNRLVKAAMLCPGFTVSQKDNIAYTVNLPERDLREYNQPRFAERWCHQYALGVKPGVPLDVVEYYIALISAETSRVVDNLSVSRKRALKLEQSKTSDYWGFFWCEMNLPSGDAFDNMTLADIAALEWDAIEKVIRRA
;
A
#
# COMPACT_ATOMS: atom_id res chain seq x y z
N GLU A 1 30.30 17.49 -23.12
CA GLU A 1 29.38 16.55 -23.79
C GLU A 1 28.49 15.79 -22.81
N VAL A 2 29.02 15.05 -21.82
CA VAL A 2 28.19 14.29 -20.85
C VAL A 2 27.18 15.14 -20.04
N ARG A 3 27.52 16.40 -19.68
CA ARG A 3 26.60 17.31 -18.96
C ARG A 3 25.33 17.68 -19.73
N GLN A 4 25.34 17.61 -21.07
CA GLN A 4 24.17 17.92 -21.90
C GLN A 4 23.07 16.85 -21.82
N PHE A 5 23.42 15.63 -21.38
CA PHE A 5 22.49 14.52 -21.22
C PHE A 5 22.02 14.33 -19.77
N ARG A 6 22.49 15.18 -18.84
CA ARG A 6 22.09 15.18 -17.43
C ARG A 6 20.91 16.11 -17.21
N SER A 7 20.11 15.82 -16.21
CA SER A 7 19.11 16.75 -15.70
C SER A 7 19.78 18.02 -15.19
N ASP A 8 19.06 19.13 -15.28
CA ASP A 8 19.52 20.40 -14.71
C ASP A 8 19.81 20.24 -13.22
N TRP A 9 19.01 19.44 -12.50
CA TRP A 9 19.23 19.16 -11.09
C TRP A 9 20.61 18.54 -10.83
N LEU A 10 20.98 17.48 -11.55
CA LEU A 10 22.29 16.85 -11.38
C LEU A 10 23.44 17.80 -11.76
N ASN A 11 23.24 18.63 -12.78
CA ASN A 11 24.22 19.65 -13.17
C ASN A 11 24.42 20.71 -12.07
N HIS A 12 23.34 21.15 -11.40
CA HIS A 12 23.44 22.08 -10.27
C HIS A 12 24.09 21.41 -9.06
N LEU A 13 23.71 20.17 -8.73
CA LEU A 13 24.26 19.44 -7.59
C LEU A 13 25.78 19.23 -7.73
N THR A 14 26.24 18.74 -8.89
CA THR A 14 27.66 18.44 -9.09
C THR A 14 28.51 19.68 -9.42
N GLY A 15 27.88 20.79 -9.79
CA GLY A 15 28.54 22.06 -10.07
C GLY A 15 29.66 21.97 -11.13
N PRO A 16 30.52 23.00 -11.21
CA PRO A 16 31.67 23.02 -12.11
C PRO A 16 32.75 22.00 -11.75
N SER A 17 32.95 21.75 -10.45
CA SER A 17 33.92 20.80 -9.89
C SER A 17 33.58 19.34 -10.18
N GLY A 18 32.32 19.02 -10.45
CA GLY A 18 31.85 17.66 -10.66
C GLY A 18 31.63 16.86 -9.37
N GLN A 19 31.88 17.45 -8.20
CA GLN A 19 31.69 16.83 -6.89
C GLN A 19 30.92 17.78 -5.95
N PRO A 20 29.72 17.37 -5.47
CA PRO A 20 28.98 18.10 -4.46
C PRO A 20 29.67 17.99 -3.09
N THR A 21 29.47 18.98 -2.23
CA THR A 21 29.84 18.90 -0.82
C THR A 21 28.93 17.93 -0.05
N VAL A 22 29.40 17.45 1.10
CA VAL A 22 28.61 16.60 2.00
C VAL A 22 27.33 17.32 2.43
N GLU A 23 27.42 18.60 2.76
CA GLU A 23 26.28 19.43 3.14
C GLU A 23 25.26 19.55 2.01
N GLU A 24 25.70 19.74 0.77
CA GLU A 24 24.82 19.76 -0.40
C GLU A 24 24.14 18.41 -0.64
N MET A 25 24.87 17.30 -0.49
CA MET A 25 24.32 15.96 -0.69
C MET A 25 23.29 15.58 0.38
N LEU A 26 23.53 15.95 1.64
CA LEU A 26 22.62 15.65 2.75
C LEU A 26 21.46 16.65 2.87
N HIS A 27 21.51 17.77 2.15
CA HIS A 27 20.43 18.74 2.17
C HIS A 27 19.12 18.13 1.64
N SER A 28 18.01 18.32 2.37
CA SER A 28 16.70 17.72 2.06
C SER A 28 16.15 18.07 0.66
N LYS A 29 16.58 19.21 0.10
CA LYS A 29 16.28 19.60 -1.28
C LYS A 29 16.96 18.74 -2.33
N ASN A 30 18.13 18.16 -2.05
CA ASN A 30 18.90 17.35 -2.99
C ASN A 30 18.78 15.85 -2.75
N MET A 31 18.47 15.45 -1.51
CA MET A 31 18.27 14.05 -1.13
C MET A 31 17.18 13.40 -2.02
N PRO A 32 17.53 12.36 -2.81
CA PRO A 32 16.61 11.76 -3.77
C PRO A 32 15.68 10.71 -3.15
N PHE A 33 15.93 10.33 -1.89
CA PHE A 33 15.16 9.32 -1.19
C PHE A 33 14.17 9.94 -0.21
N VAL A 34 13.12 9.18 0.12
CA VAL A 34 12.13 9.55 1.12
C VAL A 34 11.54 8.30 1.75
N GLU A 35 11.10 8.41 3.00
CA GLU A 35 10.24 7.41 3.62
C GLU A 35 8.87 7.42 2.92
N THR A 36 8.61 6.42 2.09
CA THR A 36 7.40 6.41 1.25
C THR A 36 6.12 6.36 2.08
N CYS A 37 6.18 5.74 3.26
CA CYS A 37 5.08 5.65 4.21
C CYS A 37 4.62 7.02 4.74
N LEU A 38 5.53 7.97 4.89
CA LEU A 38 5.22 9.33 5.37
C LEU A 38 4.57 10.21 4.29
N LEU A 39 4.57 9.76 3.03
CA LEU A 39 3.78 10.40 1.96
C LEU A 39 2.28 10.08 2.08
N ALA A 40 1.89 9.14 2.95
CA ALA A 40 0.49 8.83 3.20
C ALA A 40 -0.15 9.92 4.07
N GLU A 41 -1.30 10.41 3.65
CA GLU A 41 -2.04 11.43 4.39
C GLU A 41 -3.26 10.85 5.10
N ARG A 42 -3.68 11.52 6.18
CA ARG A 42 -4.98 11.25 6.81
C ARG A 42 -6.10 11.80 5.95
N SER A 43 -7.12 10.98 5.72
CA SER A 43 -8.35 11.42 5.06
C SER A 43 -9.24 12.20 6.03
N ASN A 44 -9.66 13.40 5.62
CA ASN A 44 -10.68 14.22 6.29
C ASN A 44 -12.00 14.27 5.49
N ASN A 45 -12.23 13.24 4.67
CA ASN A 45 -13.38 13.16 3.77
C ASN A 45 -14.70 13.00 4.53
N GLY A 46 -15.79 13.46 3.91
CA GLY A 46 -17.14 13.17 4.42
C GLY A 46 -17.45 11.69 4.23
N ILE A 47 -18.13 11.05 5.18
CA ILE A 47 -18.47 9.62 5.07
C ILE A 47 -19.94 9.41 5.35
N ILE A 48 -20.59 8.56 4.56
CA ILE A 48 -21.90 7.99 4.89
C ILE A 48 -21.77 6.49 5.11
N CYS A 49 -22.70 5.94 5.89
CA CYS A 49 -22.92 4.51 5.99
C CYS A 49 -24.26 4.17 5.33
N LEU A 50 -24.25 3.16 4.46
CA LEU A 50 -25.41 2.49 3.90
C LEU A 50 -25.55 1.13 4.59
N SER A 51 -26.61 0.99 5.37
CA SER A 51 -26.94 -0.24 6.09
C SER A 51 -28.11 -0.96 5.42
N ASN A 52 -28.28 -2.24 5.72
CA ASN A 52 -29.31 -3.11 5.13
C ASN A 52 -29.17 -3.29 3.60
N ILE A 53 -27.94 -3.25 3.08
CA ILE A 53 -27.67 -3.44 1.65
C ILE A 53 -27.87 -4.90 1.20
N PRO A 54 -28.16 -5.16 -0.09
CA PRO A 54 -28.15 -6.52 -0.62
C PRO A 54 -26.76 -7.17 -0.46
N TYR A 55 -26.72 -8.46 -0.14
CA TYR A 55 -25.44 -9.18 0.02
C TYR A 55 -24.61 -9.14 -1.27
N GLU A 56 -25.30 -9.18 -2.42
CA GLU A 56 -24.68 -9.25 -3.74
C GLU A 56 -24.37 -7.90 -4.38
N ILE A 57 -24.50 -6.81 -3.62
CA ILE A 57 -24.42 -5.47 -4.18
C ILE A 57 -23.04 -5.15 -4.77
N THR A 58 -23.06 -4.49 -5.92
CA THR A 58 -21.86 -4.02 -6.62
C THR A 58 -21.52 -2.58 -6.23
N ARG A 59 -20.24 -2.24 -6.34
CA ARG A 59 -19.78 -0.84 -6.29
C ARG A 59 -20.53 0.07 -7.28
N ALA A 60 -20.79 -0.41 -8.49
CA ALA A 60 -21.46 0.37 -9.52
C ALA A 60 -22.91 0.72 -9.14
N GLU A 61 -23.64 -0.21 -8.53
CA GLU A 61 -25.00 0.04 -8.03
C GLU A 61 -25.00 1.05 -6.88
N ILE A 62 -24.02 1.00 -5.97
CA ILE A 62 -23.89 2.02 -4.91
C ILE A 62 -23.68 3.41 -5.51
N ILE A 63 -22.79 3.54 -6.50
CA ILE A 63 -22.55 4.83 -7.18
C ILE A 63 -23.80 5.31 -7.92
N ALA A 64 -24.48 4.41 -8.62
CA ALA A 64 -25.71 4.73 -9.33
C ALA A 64 -26.84 5.17 -8.38
N PHE A 65 -26.95 4.52 -7.22
CA PHE A 65 -27.91 4.84 -6.17
C PHE A 65 -27.70 6.24 -5.59
N LEU A 66 -26.45 6.63 -5.32
CA LEU A 66 -26.13 7.98 -4.86
C LEU A 66 -26.35 9.05 -5.94
N GLY A 67 -26.12 8.67 -7.20
CA GLY A 67 -26.31 9.52 -8.37
C GLY A 67 -25.19 10.54 -8.58
N ARG A 68 -25.14 11.12 -9.79
CA ARG A 68 -24.04 11.99 -10.24
C ARG A 68 -23.84 13.26 -9.41
N SER A 69 -24.89 13.73 -8.73
CA SER A 69 -24.84 14.94 -7.91
C SER A 69 -24.26 14.73 -6.51
N ALA A 70 -23.90 13.49 -6.14
CA ALA A 70 -23.51 13.12 -4.79
C ALA A 70 -22.14 13.68 -4.36
N ARG A 71 -21.27 14.11 -5.28
CA ARG A 71 -19.93 14.63 -4.95
C ARG A 71 -19.07 13.63 -4.15
N ILE A 72 -19.16 12.35 -4.51
CA ILE A 72 -18.23 11.31 -4.04
C ILE A 72 -16.81 11.60 -4.57
N LEU A 73 -15.78 11.06 -3.91
CA LEU A 73 -14.41 11.19 -4.40
C LEU A 73 -14.24 10.58 -5.80
N ASN A 74 -13.10 10.86 -6.42
CA ASN A 74 -12.80 10.29 -7.73
C ASN A 74 -12.70 8.75 -7.65
N ASP A 75 -13.15 8.05 -8.69
CA ASP A 75 -13.03 6.58 -8.78
C ASP A 75 -11.59 6.09 -8.56
N LYS A 76 -10.58 6.88 -8.95
CA LYS A 76 -9.16 6.59 -8.73
C LYS A 76 -8.77 6.53 -7.24
N GLU A 77 -9.56 7.12 -6.36
CA GLU A 77 -9.35 7.15 -4.91
C GLU A 77 -10.02 5.97 -4.20
N GLU A 78 -10.84 5.19 -4.92
CA GLU A 78 -11.58 4.04 -4.40
C GLU A 78 -12.55 4.38 -3.24
N PRO A 79 -13.51 5.32 -3.43
CA PRO A 79 -14.34 5.86 -2.35
C PRO A 79 -15.38 4.91 -1.76
N VAL A 80 -15.64 3.76 -2.39
CA VAL A 80 -16.73 2.86 -2.00
C VAL A 80 -16.13 1.65 -1.32
N HIS A 81 -16.42 1.48 -0.03
CA HIS A 81 -15.93 0.40 0.81
C HIS A 81 -17.11 -0.47 1.24
N ILE A 82 -17.31 -1.59 0.55
CA ILE A 82 -18.32 -2.57 0.94
C ILE A 82 -17.66 -3.53 1.93
N ILE A 83 -18.06 -3.46 3.20
CA ILE A 83 -17.40 -4.20 4.27
C ILE A 83 -17.71 -5.70 4.11
N MET A 84 -16.66 -6.50 4.24
CA MET A 84 -16.72 -7.95 4.20
C MET A 84 -15.99 -8.46 5.44
N ASP A 85 -16.66 -9.31 6.20
CA ASP A 85 -15.99 -10.07 7.26
C ASP A 85 -15.01 -11.06 6.61
N ARG A 86 -13.71 -10.90 6.93
CA ARG A 86 -12.62 -11.65 6.29
C ARG A 86 -12.56 -13.13 6.70
N VAL A 87 -13.32 -13.55 7.70
CA VAL A 87 -13.39 -14.94 8.20
C VAL A 87 -14.60 -15.68 7.62
N THR A 88 -15.75 -15.01 7.58
CA THR A 88 -17.05 -15.61 7.18
C THR A 88 -17.43 -15.30 5.74
N SER A 89 -16.76 -14.34 5.09
CA SER A 89 -17.11 -13.75 3.79
C SER A 89 -18.43 -13.00 3.72
N LYS A 90 -19.08 -12.74 4.86
CA LYS A 90 -20.37 -12.06 4.89
C LYS A 90 -20.21 -10.58 4.53
N THR A 91 -21.02 -10.11 3.57
CA THR A 91 -21.19 -8.67 3.29
C THR A 91 -21.94 -8.00 4.43
N ASN A 92 -21.37 -6.92 4.95
CA ASN A 92 -21.99 -6.06 5.96
C ASN A 92 -22.38 -4.72 5.31
N ASP A 93 -22.20 -3.61 6.04
CA ASP A 93 -22.56 -2.27 5.57
C ASP A 93 -21.58 -1.75 4.51
N CYS A 94 -22.00 -0.70 3.80
CA CYS A 94 -21.18 -0.01 2.82
C CYS A 94 -20.90 1.42 3.27
N TYR A 95 -19.64 1.81 3.23
CA TYR A 95 -19.19 3.17 3.52
C TYR A 95 -18.77 3.85 2.22
N VAL A 96 -19.14 5.12 2.07
CA VAL A 96 -18.78 5.92 0.89
C VAL A 96 -18.15 7.23 1.30
N GLU A 97 -16.98 7.53 0.73
CA GLU A 97 -16.25 8.78 0.95
C GLU A 97 -16.66 9.88 -0.05
N PHE A 98 -16.79 11.10 0.49
CA PHE A 98 -17.22 12.33 -0.18
C PHE A 98 -16.15 13.39 -0.09
N VAL A 99 -16.13 14.30 -1.06
CA VAL A 99 -15.17 15.42 -1.11
C VAL A 99 -15.21 16.26 0.17
N SER A 100 -16.38 16.43 0.79
CA SER A 100 -16.52 17.15 2.04
C SER A 100 -17.56 16.52 2.96
N PHE A 101 -17.45 16.82 4.26
CA PHE A 101 -18.48 16.46 5.24
C PHE A 101 -19.86 17.02 4.88
N GLN A 102 -19.92 18.25 4.36
CA GLN A 102 -21.18 18.88 3.97
C GLN A 102 -21.85 18.13 2.80
N ASP A 103 -21.07 17.61 1.84
CA ASP A 103 -21.61 16.81 0.74
C ASP A 103 -22.26 15.52 1.25
N ALA A 104 -21.64 14.85 2.23
CA ALA A 104 -22.21 13.67 2.88
C ALA A 104 -23.53 13.99 3.61
N VAL A 105 -23.58 15.09 4.38
CA VAL A 105 -24.81 15.57 5.05
C VAL A 105 -25.92 15.85 4.04
N ASN A 106 -25.60 16.57 2.96
CA ASN A 106 -26.57 16.94 1.94
C ASN A 106 -27.22 15.71 1.28
N VAL A 107 -26.45 14.64 1.04
CA VAL A 107 -26.96 13.41 0.44
C VAL A 107 -27.87 12.66 1.41
N VAL A 108 -27.50 12.59 2.70
CA VAL A 108 -28.34 11.98 3.74
C VAL A 108 -29.65 12.74 3.93
N ASP A 109 -29.62 14.08 3.93
CA ASP A 109 -30.83 14.89 4.08
C ASP A 109 -31.76 14.77 2.88
N LYS A 110 -31.22 14.66 1.65
CA LYS A 110 -32.00 14.33 0.45
C LYS A 110 -32.68 12.96 0.58
N HIS A 111 -31.96 11.94 1.07
CA HIS A 111 -32.51 10.60 1.30
C HIS A 111 -33.66 10.64 2.32
N ARG A 112 -33.46 11.34 3.45
CA ARG A 112 -34.50 11.53 4.48
C ARG A 112 -35.71 12.29 3.95
N ALA A 113 -35.50 13.33 3.15
CA ALA A 113 -36.59 14.08 2.53
C ALA A 113 -37.40 13.22 1.55
N ALA A 114 -36.76 12.34 0.79
CA ALA A 114 -37.46 11.38 -0.06
C ALA A 114 -38.34 10.42 0.75
N ILE A 115 -37.81 9.87 1.85
CA ILE A 115 -38.57 8.99 2.75
C ILE A 115 -39.78 9.72 3.35
N LYS A 116 -39.63 10.98 3.77
CA LYS A 116 -40.74 11.81 4.27
C LYS A 116 -41.83 12.06 3.22
N GLN A 117 -41.49 11.97 1.94
CA GLN A 117 -42.42 12.08 0.81
C GLN A 117 -42.93 10.71 0.35
N GLU A 118 -42.85 9.69 1.21
CA GLU A 118 -43.27 8.29 0.94
C GLU A 118 -42.53 7.66 -0.26
N ARG A 119 -41.41 8.25 -0.69
CA ARG A 119 -40.50 7.66 -1.67
C ARG A 119 -39.41 6.93 -0.90
N HIS A 120 -39.44 5.61 -0.93
CA HIS A 120 -38.44 4.76 -0.26
C HIS A 120 -37.38 4.33 -1.28
N PRO A 121 -36.19 4.95 -1.31
CA PRO A 121 -35.16 4.58 -2.28
C PRO A 121 -34.66 3.16 -1.96
N LYS A 122 -34.62 2.31 -2.99
CA LYS A 122 -34.20 0.92 -2.87
C LYS A 122 -32.86 0.69 -3.54
N LEU A 123 -32.10 -0.25 -2.99
CA LEU A 123 -30.95 -0.88 -3.63
C LEU A 123 -31.33 -2.34 -3.89
N GLY A 124 -31.51 -2.70 -5.16
CA GLY A 124 -32.21 -3.92 -5.53
C GLY A 124 -33.59 -3.96 -4.90
N ASP A 125 -33.90 -5.03 -4.16
CA ASP A 125 -35.18 -5.20 -3.47
C ASP A 125 -35.20 -4.67 -2.03
N ARG A 126 -34.09 -4.13 -1.52
CA ARG A 126 -33.98 -3.70 -0.12
C ARG A 126 -34.17 -2.21 0.04
N ASN A 127 -34.97 -1.83 1.04
CA ASN A 127 -34.99 -0.47 1.57
C ASN A 127 -33.73 -0.26 2.38
N VAL A 128 -32.87 0.67 1.96
CA VAL A 128 -31.59 0.94 2.61
C VAL A 128 -31.70 2.12 3.57
N GLU A 129 -30.95 2.02 4.66
CA GLU A 129 -30.78 3.11 5.61
C GLU A 129 -29.49 3.87 5.27
N MET A 130 -29.57 5.19 5.23
CA MET A 130 -28.44 6.06 4.94
C MET A 130 -28.22 7.01 6.10
N THR A 131 -27.01 7.00 6.66
CA THR A 131 -26.63 7.84 7.81
C THR A 131 -25.27 8.50 7.58
N VAL A 132 -25.08 9.68 8.17
CA VAL A 132 -23.74 10.32 8.23
C VAL A 132 -22.88 9.48 9.17
N SER A 133 -21.64 9.21 8.75
CA SER A 133 -20.66 8.42 9.48
C SER A 133 -19.34 9.19 9.63
N SER A 134 -18.30 8.52 10.13
CA SER A 134 -16.99 9.10 10.36
C SER A 134 -15.86 8.20 9.86
N GLN A 135 -14.70 8.80 9.60
CA GLN A 135 -13.48 8.07 9.28
C GLN A 135 -13.15 7.06 10.38
N ALA A 136 -13.38 7.41 11.65
CA ALA A 136 -13.19 6.50 12.78
C ALA A 136 -14.01 5.21 12.67
N LYS A 137 -15.30 5.32 12.33
CA LYS A 137 -16.18 4.15 12.15
C LYS A 137 -15.75 3.30 10.96
N LEU A 138 -15.42 3.92 9.83
CA LEU A 138 -14.90 3.21 8.66
C LEU A 138 -13.63 2.44 8.99
N MET A 139 -12.67 3.07 9.68
CA MET A 139 -11.42 2.41 10.08
C MET A 139 -11.67 1.23 11.00
N LYS A 140 -12.57 1.37 11.99
CA LYS A 140 -12.94 0.27 12.88
C LYS A 140 -13.53 -0.93 12.14
N GLU A 141 -14.36 -0.71 11.12
CA GLU A 141 -14.94 -1.78 10.30
C GLU A 141 -13.92 -2.41 9.34
N LEU A 142 -12.95 -1.63 8.84
CA LEU A 142 -11.90 -2.14 7.95
C LEU A 142 -10.77 -2.86 8.70
N PHE A 143 -10.55 -2.55 9.97
CA PHE A 143 -9.48 -3.13 10.80
C PHE A 143 -10.07 -3.66 12.12
N PRO A 144 -10.96 -4.68 12.05
CA PRO A 144 -11.69 -5.16 13.24
C PRO A 144 -10.79 -5.86 14.27
N THR A 145 -9.63 -6.37 13.84
CA THR A 145 -8.62 -7.04 14.66
C THR A 145 -7.65 -6.06 15.33
N ALA A 146 -7.68 -4.79 14.94
CA ALA A 146 -6.91 -3.72 15.57
C ALA A 146 -7.54 -3.35 16.92
N HIS A 147 -7.26 -4.16 17.94
CA HIS A 147 -7.64 -3.87 19.33
C HIS A 147 -6.74 -2.80 19.95
N GLY A 148 -7.20 -2.16 21.03
CA GLY A 148 -6.36 -1.20 21.75
C GLY A 148 -6.05 0.08 20.99
N ILE A 149 -6.88 0.49 20.03
CA ILE A 149 -6.76 1.78 19.32
C ILE A 149 -8.06 2.58 19.46
N ASP A 150 -7.93 3.88 19.73
CA ASP A 150 -9.04 4.83 19.63
C ASP A 150 -9.02 5.54 18.27
N TRP A 151 -9.90 5.09 17.37
CA TRP A 151 -10.07 5.65 16.03
C TRP A 151 -10.69 7.07 16.01
N HIS A 152 -11.29 7.53 17.11
CA HIS A 152 -11.91 8.87 17.17
C HIS A 152 -10.91 9.97 17.56
N GLN A 153 -9.80 9.60 18.18
CA GLN A 153 -8.79 10.56 18.61
C GLN A 153 -7.84 10.92 17.47
N SER A 154 -7.40 12.18 17.41
CA SER A 154 -6.37 12.63 16.47
C SER A 154 -5.25 13.34 17.24
N PRO A 155 -4.02 12.80 17.30
CA PRO A 155 -3.61 11.46 16.81
C PRO A 155 -4.31 10.31 17.53
N TYR A 156 -4.38 9.13 16.89
CA TYR A 156 -4.95 7.93 17.51
C TYR A 156 -4.21 7.59 18.80
N ALA A 157 -4.95 7.27 19.86
CA ALA A 157 -4.37 6.71 21.07
C ALA A 157 -4.27 5.19 20.97
N PHE A 158 -3.21 4.66 21.57
CA PHE A 158 -2.92 3.23 21.62
C PHE A 158 -2.83 2.78 23.07
N THR A 159 -3.54 1.71 23.39
CA THR A 159 -3.45 1.03 24.67
C THR A 159 -2.22 0.14 24.67
N SER A 160 -1.36 0.33 25.67
CA SER A 160 -0.21 -0.52 25.95
C SER A 160 -0.08 -0.76 27.44
N GLY A 161 0.31 -1.97 27.84
CA GLY A 161 0.57 -2.31 29.24
C GLY A 161 -0.69 -2.55 30.09
N SER A 162 -1.85 -2.82 29.47
CA SER A 162 -3.01 -3.34 30.18
C SER A 162 -2.72 -4.73 30.74
N GLU A 163 -3.26 -5.02 31.93
CA GLU A 163 -3.27 -6.37 32.54
C GLU A 163 -3.94 -7.40 31.62
N TRP A 164 -4.90 -6.95 30.83
CA TRP A 164 -5.65 -7.77 29.89
C TRP A 164 -5.04 -7.66 28.49
N ASP A 165 -4.32 -8.70 28.08
CA ASP A 165 -3.57 -8.71 26.81
C ASP A 165 -4.45 -8.42 25.56
N PHE A 166 -5.72 -8.80 25.59
CA PHE A 166 -6.66 -8.51 24.49
C PHE A 166 -7.04 -7.02 24.36
N GLN A 167 -6.73 -6.19 25.35
CA GLN A 167 -6.95 -4.74 25.31
C GLN A 167 -5.77 -3.97 24.71
N ASN A 168 -4.58 -4.60 24.65
CA ASN A 168 -3.39 -3.98 24.11
C ASN A 168 -3.40 -3.97 22.58
N PHE A 169 -2.80 -2.94 21.98
CA PHE A 169 -2.58 -2.90 20.55
C PHE A 169 -1.53 -3.95 20.12
N LYS A 170 -1.89 -4.77 19.13
CA LYS A 170 -1.04 -5.87 18.61
C LYS A 170 -0.66 -5.73 17.14
N GLY A 171 -1.22 -4.74 16.46
CA GLY A 171 -1.14 -4.59 15.01
C GLY A 171 -2.48 -4.19 14.42
N PHE A 172 -2.46 -3.76 13.16
CA PHE A 172 -3.67 -3.41 12.43
C PHE A 172 -4.31 -4.62 11.76
N ILE A 173 -3.50 -5.62 11.40
CA ILE A 173 -3.85 -6.80 10.62
C ILE A 173 -3.03 -8.00 11.08
N CYS A 174 -3.61 -9.21 11.04
CA CYS A 174 -2.88 -10.46 11.27
C CYS A 174 -2.72 -11.33 10.02
N ALA A 175 -1.80 -12.32 10.10
CA ALA A 175 -1.54 -13.29 9.03
C ALA A 175 -2.78 -14.14 8.71
N GLU A 176 -3.51 -14.55 9.75
CA GLU A 176 -4.68 -15.41 9.64
C GLU A 176 -5.79 -14.70 8.86
N GLU A 177 -6.01 -13.43 9.16
CA GLU A 177 -7.02 -12.59 8.52
C GLU A 177 -6.72 -12.39 7.02
N MET A 178 -5.45 -12.11 6.68
CA MET A 178 -5.01 -11.99 5.29
C MET A 178 -5.06 -13.33 4.54
N GLY A 179 -4.65 -14.42 5.19
CA GLY A 179 -4.73 -15.77 4.64
C GLY A 179 -6.16 -16.23 4.37
N MET A 180 -7.11 -15.91 5.25
CA MET A 180 -8.53 -16.20 5.04
C MET A 180 -9.12 -15.36 3.90
N LEU A 181 -8.76 -14.07 3.80
CA LEU A 181 -9.16 -13.22 2.68
C LEU A 181 -8.71 -13.81 1.32
N TYR A 182 -7.45 -14.26 1.22
CA TYR A 182 -6.96 -14.93 0.02
C TYR A 182 -7.72 -16.23 -0.28
N LYS A 183 -7.98 -17.07 0.72
CA LYS A 183 -8.76 -18.31 0.54
C LYS A 183 -10.17 -18.04 0.01
N HIS A 184 -10.83 -16.97 0.46
CA HIS A 184 -12.13 -16.58 -0.07
C HIS A 184 -12.06 -16.18 -1.55
N ALA A 185 -10.97 -15.53 -1.97
CA ALA A 185 -10.72 -15.18 -3.36
C ALA A 185 -10.43 -16.42 -4.23
N GLU A 186 -9.58 -17.33 -3.76
CA GLU A 186 -9.14 -18.50 -4.53
C GLU A 186 -10.23 -19.56 -4.69
N ALA A 187 -10.95 -19.85 -3.61
CA ALA A 187 -11.80 -21.03 -3.56
C ALA A 187 -13.24 -20.79 -4.07
N ASN A 188 -13.65 -19.54 -4.32
CA ASN A 188 -15.09 -19.16 -4.31
C ASN A 188 -15.79 -19.92 -3.16
N SER A 189 -15.19 -19.81 -1.96
CA SER A 189 -15.28 -20.81 -0.88
C SER A 189 -16.70 -21.34 -0.66
N HIS A 190 -16.83 -22.56 -0.11
CA HIS A 190 -18.12 -23.12 0.31
C HIS A 190 -19.00 -22.17 1.16
N ALA A 191 -18.43 -21.08 1.70
CA ALA A 191 -19.19 -19.96 2.25
C ALA A 191 -20.19 -19.40 1.22
N SER A 192 -21.47 -19.53 1.55
CA SER A 192 -22.62 -19.21 0.72
C SER A 192 -22.55 -17.81 0.09
N TYR A 193 -21.95 -16.84 0.79
CA TYR A 193 -21.94 -15.43 0.43
C TYR A 193 -20.90 -15.07 -0.63
N ALA A 194 -19.75 -15.77 -0.70
CA ALA A 194 -18.70 -15.47 -1.67
C ALA A 194 -19.10 -15.82 -3.12
N LYS A 195 -20.04 -16.76 -3.30
CA LYS A 195 -20.46 -17.23 -4.63
C LYS A 195 -21.18 -16.18 -5.48
N GLY A 196 -21.93 -15.27 -4.84
CA GLY A 196 -22.68 -14.21 -5.51
C GLY A 196 -21.84 -12.98 -5.86
N CYS A 197 -20.69 -12.80 -5.20
CA CYS A 197 -19.79 -11.64 -5.35
C CYS A 197 -18.31 -12.07 -5.34
N PRO A 198 -17.84 -12.76 -6.39
CA PRO A 198 -16.45 -13.22 -6.43
C PRO A 198 -15.43 -12.07 -6.44
N GLU A 199 -15.82 -10.85 -6.81
CA GLU A 199 -14.95 -9.68 -6.76
C GLU A 199 -14.70 -9.15 -5.34
N ARG A 200 -15.58 -9.47 -4.38
CA ARG A 200 -15.60 -8.80 -3.07
C ARG A 200 -14.30 -8.97 -2.27
N PRO A 201 -13.65 -10.14 -2.24
CA PRO A 201 -12.35 -10.29 -1.59
C PRO A 201 -11.31 -9.29 -2.15
N PHE A 202 -11.29 -9.10 -3.47
CA PHE A 202 -10.36 -8.16 -4.12
C PHE A 202 -10.71 -6.71 -3.77
N GLU A 203 -11.98 -6.33 -3.71
CA GLU A 203 -12.41 -5.00 -3.28
C GLU A 203 -12.10 -4.73 -1.80
N CYS A 204 -12.21 -5.76 -0.95
CA CYS A 204 -11.77 -5.71 0.44
C CYS A 204 -10.26 -5.48 0.52
N MET A 205 -9.45 -6.19 -0.26
CA MET A 205 -8.00 -5.98 -0.33
C MET A 205 -7.64 -4.56 -0.81
N ILE A 206 -8.32 -4.05 -1.85
CA ILE A 206 -8.14 -2.66 -2.32
C ILE A 206 -8.42 -1.67 -1.18
N SER A 207 -9.55 -1.80 -0.50
CA SER A 207 -9.92 -0.93 0.63
C SER A 207 -8.89 -1.02 1.77
N THR A 208 -8.39 -2.23 2.02
CA THR A 208 -7.36 -2.50 3.03
C THR A 208 -6.08 -1.74 2.72
N ILE A 209 -5.52 -1.89 1.52
CA ILE A 209 -4.29 -1.21 1.09
C ILE A 209 -4.45 0.31 1.13
N LYS A 210 -5.60 0.81 0.64
CA LYS A 210 -5.89 2.24 0.49
C LYS A 210 -6.14 2.95 1.81
N LYS A 211 -6.72 2.26 2.80
CA LYS A 211 -7.09 2.86 4.09
C LYS A 211 -6.11 2.53 5.21
N MET A 212 -5.19 1.58 5.02
CA MET A 212 -4.13 1.29 5.98
C MET A 212 -3.39 2.58 6.36
N PRO A 213 -3.22 2.89 7.66
CA PRO A 213 -2.62 4.14 8.10
C PRO A 213 -1.09 4.08 8.02
N TRP A 214 -0.54 3.95 6.81
CA TRP A 214 0.89 3.74 6.55
C TRP A 214 1.82 4.78 7.18
N TYR A 215 1.33 6.01 7.42
CA TYR A 215 2.07 7.06 8.11
C TYR A 215 2.37 6.74 9.59
N LEU A 216 1.75 5.73 10.19
CA LEU A 216 2.04 5.25 11.55
C LEU A 216 3.21 4.26 11.53
N THR A 217 4.35 4.72 11.03
CA THR A 217 5.55 3.90 10.78
C THR A 217 6.10 3.23 12.04
N GLU A 218 5.90 3.84 13.21
CA GLU A 218 6.26 3.29 14.53
C GLU A 218 5.34 2.16 15.02
N ARG A 219 4.22 1.90 14.32
CA ARG A 219 3.19 0.93 14.73
C ARG A 219 3.02 -0.21 13.73
N ILE A 220 3.65 -0.11 12.56
CA ILE A 220 3.58 -1.11 11.51
C ILE A 220 4.93 -1.82 11.47
N THR A 221 4.91 -3.15 11.58
CA THR A 221 6.12 -3.96 11.51
C THR A 221 6.42 -4.41 10.09
N ILE A 222 7.67 -4.81 9.84
CA ILE A 222 8.08 -5.43 8.58
C ILE A 222 7.22 -6.65 8.26
N LYS A 223 6.92 -7.45 9.27
CA LYS A 223 6.05 -8.62 9.18
C LYS A 223 4.63 -8.27 8.78
N GLU A 224 4.02 -7.27 9.41
CA GLU A 224 2.64 -6.85 9.10
C GLU A 224 2.52 -6.33 7.66
N ARG A 225 3.47 -5.49 7.23
CA ARG A 225 3.55 -5.07 5.83
C ARG A 225 3.66 -6.28 4.90
N HIS A 226 4.49 -7.27 5.24
CA HIS A 226 4.69 -8.45 4.41
C HIS A 226 3.39 -9.24 4.23
N TYR A 227 2.56 -9.39 5.27
CA TYR A 227 1.27 -10.07 5.14
C TYR A 227 0.34 -9.40 4.12
N ILE A 228 0.27 -8.07 4.16
CA ILE A 228 -0.53 -7.28 3.21
C ILE A 228 0.03 -7.43 1.80
N TYR A 229 1.35 -7.33 1.64
CA TYR A 229 2.03 -7.49 0.35
C TYR A 229 1.82 -8.89 -0.25
N ASP A 230 2.16 -9.94 0.49
CA ASP A 230 2.11 -11.33 0.02
C ASP A 230 0.69 -11.71 -0.43
N THR A 231 -0.30 -11.32 0.35
CA THR A 231 -1.72 -11.54 0.02
C THR A 231 -2.13 -10.76 -1.23
N THR A 232 -1.75 -9.49 -1.33
CA THR A 232 -2.01 -8.68 -2.52
C THR A 232 -1.39 -9.31 -3.77
N PHE A 233 -0.13 -9.72 -3.66
CA PHE A 233 0.64 -10.31 -4.76
C PHE A 233 -0.01 -11.61 -5.24
N LYS A 234 -0.36 -12.52 -4.32
CA LYS A 234 -1.08 -13.76 -4.64
C LYS A 234 -2.44 -13.50 -5.28
N MET A 235 -3.20 -12.51 -4.79
CA MET A 235 -4.48 -12.14 -5.38
C MET A 235 -4.33 -11.55 -6.80
N VAL A 236 -3.30 -10.74 -7.04
CA VAL A 236 -2.98 -10.22 -8.39
C VAL A 236 -2.64 -11.37 -9.33
N GLN A 237 -1.75 -12.28 -8.92
CA GLN A 237 -1.38 -13.47 -9.71
C GLN A 237 -2.61 -14.30 -10.05
N TYR A 238 -3.41 -14.64 -9.03
CA TYR A 238 -4.61 -15.45 -9.19
C TYR A 238 -5.62 -14.80 -10.14
N LEU A 239 -5.95 -13.52 -9.95
CA LEU A 239 -6.91 -12.83 -10.82
C LEU A 239 -6.41 -12.69 -12.25
N LYS A 240 -5.10 -12.45 -12.45
CA LYS A 240 -4.47 -12.44 -13.77
C LYS A 240 -4.60 -13.81 -14.44
N GLU A 241 -4.22 -14.87 -13.76
CA GLU A 241 -4.30 -16.24 -14.30
C GLU A 241 -5.73 -16.64 -14.66
N LEU A 242 -6.72 -16.27 -13.83
CA LEU A 242 -8.14 -16.50 -14.12
C LEU A 242 -8.59 -15.80 -15.41
N LEU A 243 -8.15 -14.54 -15.62
CA LEU A 243 -8.49 -13.77 -16.81
C LEU A 243 -7.81 -14.31 -18.07
N GLU A 244 -6.56 -14.79 -17.96
CA GLU A 244 -5.78 -15.32 -19.08
C GLU A 244 -6.21 -16.71 -19.53
N ARG A 245 -6.57 -17.61 -18.60
CA ARG A 245 -7.02 -18.97 -18.93
C ARG A 245 -8.37 -19.00 -19.66
N GLY A 246 -9.08 -17.88 -19.70
CA GLY A 246 -10.48 -17.82 -20.10
C GLY A 246 -11.36 -18.64 -19.15
N THR A 247 -12.67 -18.46 -19.20
CA THR A 247 -13.65 -19.13 -18.33
C THR A 247 -13.80 -20.64 -18.62
N MET A 248 -12.71 -21.39 -18.64
CA MET A 248 -12.63 -22.80 -19.01
C MET A 248 -12.70 -23.71 -17.78
N ARG A 249 -13.81 -23.62 -17.06
CA ARG A 249 -14.43 -24.79 -16.41
C ARG A 249 -15.88 -24.85 -16.86
N ARG A 250 -16.10 -25.42 -18.06
CA ARG A 250 -17.43 -25.80 -18.57
C ARG A 250 -18.07 -26.74 -17.54
N GLY A 251 -18.95 -26.22 -16.69
CA GLY A 251 -19.74 -27.04 -15.76
C GLY A 251 -20.11 -26.36 -14.44
N GLN A 252 -19.41 -25.30 -14.03
CA GLN A 252 -19.77 -24.49 -12.87
C GLN A 252 -19.61 -23.02 -13.25
N LYS A 253 -20.72 -22.32 -13.49
CA LYS A 253 -20.72 -20.86 -13.63
C LYS A 253 -21.15 -20.22 -12.30
N PRO A 254 -20.25 -19.95 -11.34
CA PRO A 254 -20.36 -18.70 -10.60
C PRO A 254 -20.24 -17.55 -11.60
N ASP A 255 -20.82 -16.40 -11.27
CA ASP A 255 -20.98 -15.26 -12.19
C ASP A 255 -19.61 -14.56 -12.45
N PHE A 256 -18.75 -15.23 -13.23
CA PHE A 256 -17.41 -14.77 -13.60
C PHE A 256 -17.42 -13.45 -14.38
N ASN A 257 -18.58 -12.97 -14.80
CA ASN A 257 -18.73 -11.64 -15.41
C ASN A 257 -18.28 -10.50 -14.47
N ARG A 258 -18.27 -10.74 -13.15
CA ARG A 258 -17.87 -9.74 -12.14
C ARG A 258 -16.35 -9.69 -11.91
N LEU A 259 -15.63 -10.75 -12.26
CA LEU A 259 -14.15 -10.77 -12.24
C LEU A 259 -13.63 -10.21 -13.56
N THR A 260 -13.21 -8.94 -13.55
CA THR A 260 -12.91 -8.20 -14.76
C THR A 260 -11.46 -7.71 -14.81
N LYS A 261 -10.97 -7.39 -16.02
CA LYS A 261 -9.71 -6.67 -16.20
C LYS A 261 -9.71 -5.32 -15.46
N GLN A 262 -10.87 -4.68 -15.34
CA GLN A 262 -11.01 -3.45 -14.56
C GLN A 262 -10.73 -3.69 -13.07
N LEU A 263 -11.22 -4.78 -12.49
CA LEU A 263 -10.91 -5.17 -11.11
C LEU A 263 -9.42 -5.43 -10.92
N LEU A 264 -8.79 -6.16 -11.83
CA LEU A 264 -7.34 -6.40 -11.81
C LEU A 264 -6.57 -5.07 -11.85
N ASN A 265 -6.92 -4.18 -12.77
CA ASN A 265 -6.29 -2.86 -12.90
C ASN A 265 -6.45 -2.02 -11.62
N ARG A 266 -7.62 -2.07 -10.96
CA ARG A 266 -7.85 -1.39 -9.68
C ARG A 266 -6.95 -1.94 -8.57
N LEU A 267 -6.84 -3.27 -8.45
CA LEU A 267 -5.98 -3.92 -7.45
C LEU A 267 -4.50 -3.61 -7.69
N VAL A 268 -4.03 -3.75 -8.93
CA VAL A 268 -2.66 -3.40 -9.32
C VAL A 268 -2.37 -1.94 -9.01
N LYS A 269 -3.28 -1.03 -9.39
CA LYS A 269 -3.11 0.40 -9.13
C LYS A 269 -3.05 0.70 -7.64
N ALA A 270 -3.92 0.10 -6.82
CA ALA A 270 -3.90 0.26 -5.37
C ALA A 270 -2.56 -0.21 -4.78
N ALA A 271 -2.02 -1.32 -5.28
CA ALA A 271 -0.74 -1.86 -4.85
C ALA A 271 0.46 -1.00 -5.31
N MET A 272 0.48 -0.54 -6.56
CA MET A 272 1.56 0.30 -7.10
C MET A 272 1.61 1.67 -6.41
N LEU A 273 0.46 2.22 -6.04
CA LEU A 273 0.34 3.47 -5.26
C LEU A 273 0.45 3.26 -3.75
N CYS A 274 0.61 2.02 -3.27
CA CYS A 274 0.72 1.74 -1.84
C CYS A 274 2.01 2.38 -1.28
N PRO A 275 1.91 3.33 -0.32
CA PRO A 275 3.10 3.94 0.26
C PRO A 275 3.88 2.97 1.15
N GLY A 276 3.22 1.93 1.67
CA GLY A 276 3.84 0.88 2.48
C GLY A 276 4.70 -0.12 1.72
N PHE A 277 4.45 -0.34 0.42
CA PHE A 277 5.18 -1.34 -0.35
C PHE A 277 6.54 -0.81 -0.79
N THR A 278 7.56 -1.65 -0.65
CA THR A 278 8.92 -1.34 -1.10
C THR A 278 8.99 -1.20 -2.62
N VAL A 279 10.07 -0.62 -3.11
CA VAL A 279 10.35 -0.54 -4.55
C VAL A 279 10.30 -1.93 -5.19
N SER A 280 11.04 -2.91 -4.66
CA SER A 280 11.07 -4.26 -5.22
C SER A 280 9.74 -5.01 -5.07
N GLN A 281 8.96 -4.76 -4.02
CA GLN A 281 7.61 -5.32 -3.89
C GLN A 281 6.69 -4.83 -5.03
N LYS A 282 6.75 -3.54 -5.35
CA LYS A 282 6.01 -2.97 -6.48
C LYS A 282 6.51 -3.48 -7.83
N ASP A 283 7.83 -3.63 -7.98
CA ASP A 283 8.43 -4.22 -9.17
C ASP A 283 7.93 -5.65 -9.44
N ASN A 284 7.87 -6.51 -8.40
CA ASN A 284 7.31 -7.86 -8.54
C ASN A 284 5.87 -7.85 -9.09
N ILE A 285 5.04 -6.93 -8.60
CA ILE A 285 3.64 -6.78 -9.06
C ILE A 285 3.63 -6.30 -10.51
N ALA A 286 4.40 -5.27 -10.83
CA ALA A 286 4.54 -4.73 -12.17
C ALA A 286 4.99 -5.79 -13.19
N TYR A 287 6.02 -6.55 -12.84
CA TYR A 287 6.53 -7.67 -13.64
C TYR A 287 5.44 -8.73 -13.84
N THR A 288 4.74 -9.10 -12.77
CA THR A 288 3.67 -10.10 -12.82
C THR A 288 2.58 -9.74 -13.82
N VAL A 289 2.17 -8.49 -13.90
CA VAL A 289 1.11 -8.06 -14.83
C VAL A 289 1.64 -7.46 -16.14
N ASN A 290 2.95 -7.56 -16.39
CA ASN A 290 3.63 -7.01 -17.57
C ASN A 290 3.33 -5.52 -17.80
N LEU A 291 3.42 -4.69 -16.73
CA LEU A 291 3.24 -3.24 -16.88
C LEU A 291 4.32 -2.65 -17.79
N PRO A 292 3.96 -1.80 -18.78
CA PRO A 292 4.93 -1.18 -19.66
C PRO A 292 5.76 -0.13 -18.90
N GLU A 293 7.00 0.09 -19.34
CA GLU A 293 7.95 1.02 -18.69
C GLU A 293 7.38 2.43 -18.50
N ARG A 294 6.54 2.89 -19.45
CA ARG A 294 5.85 4.17 -19.33
C ARG A 294 4.99 4.26 -18.07
N ASP A 295 4.24 3.21 -17.77
CA ASP A 295 3.34 3.17 -16.62
C ASP A 295 4.15 3.08 -15.31
N LEU A 296 5.29 2.38 -15.32
CA LEU A 296 6.20 2.30 -14.17
C LEU A 296 6.67 3.69 -13.74
N ARG A 297 6.97 4.57 -14.70
CA ARG A 297 7.35 5.97 -14.42
C ARG A 297 6.22 6.76 -13.77
N GLU A 298 4.96 6.51 -14.15
CA GLU A 298 3.79 7.15 -13.51
C GLU A 298 3.63 6.72 -12.04
N TYR A 299 4.15 5.55 -11.67
CA TYR A 299 4.20 5.05 -10.29
C TYR A 299 5.49 5.41 -9.54
N ASN A 300 6.32 6.31 -10.08
CA ASN A 300 7.63 6.69 -9.52
C ASN A 300 8.58 5.50 -9.29
N GLN A 301 8.52 4.46 -10.12
CA GLN A 301 9.50 3.37 -10.05
C GLN A 301 10.88 3.86 -10.52
N PRO A 302 11.97 3.55 -9.77
CA PRO A 302 13.32 3.83 -10.22
C PRO A 302 13.73 2.96 -11.40
N ARG A 303 14.89 3.28 -11.99
CA ARG A 303 15.58 2.31 -12.86
C ARG A 303 16.04 1.13 -12.02
N PHE A 304 15.98 -0.05 -12.62
CA PHE A 304 16.42 -1.30 -12.00
C PHE A 304 15.72 -1.58 -10.66
N ALA A 305 14.41 -1.34 -10.57
CA ALA A 305 13.62 -1.52 -9.34
C ALA A 305 13.73 -2.94 -8.74
N GLU A 306 14.01 -3.95 -9.59
CA GLU A 306 14.29 -5.33 -9.20
C GLU A 306 15.55 -5.45 -8.32
N ARG A 307 16.43 -4.45 -8.34
CA ARG A 307 17.72 -4.41 -7.64
C ARG A 307 17.71 -3.64 -6.31
N TRP A 308 16.54 -3.17 -5.87
CA TRP A 308 16.34 -2.44 -4.60
C TRP A 308 16.03 -3.38 -3.41
N CYS A 309 16.58 -4.60 -3.44
CA CYS A 309 16.20 -5.70 -2.55
C CYS A 309 16.52 -5.47 -1.06
N HIS A 310 17.32 -4.46 -0.73
CA HIS A 310 17.70 -4.09 0.63
C HIS A 310 17.25 -2.67 1.02
N GLN A 311 16.28 -2.11 0.29
CA GLN A 311 15.58 -0.88 0.66
C GLN A 311 14.17 -1.25 1.10
N TYR A 312 13.94 -1.07 2.38
CA TYR A 312 12.75 -1.50 3.08
C TYR A 312 11.87 -0.30 3.47
N ALA A 313 12.39 0.84 3.87
CA ALA A 313 11.54 2.00 4.21
C ALA A 313 11.66 3.14 3.21
N LEU A 314 12.84 3.32 2.63
CA LEU A 314 13.12 4.36 1.66
C LEU A 314 12.75 3.96 0.23
N GLY A 315 12.25 4.95 -0.51
CA GLY A 315 12.01 4.88 -1.94
C GLY A 315 12.39 6.19 -2.63
N VAL A 316 12.10 6.30 -3.93
CA VAL A 316 12.38 7.51 -4.70
C VAL A 316 11.42 8.62 -4.30
N LYS A 317 11.97 9.79 -3.99
CA LYS A 317 11.20 11.01 -3.73
C LYS A 317 10.50 11.47 -5.02
N PRO A 318 9.17 11.71 -5.00
CA PRO A 318 8.45 12.15 -6.18
C PRO A 318 9.04 13.42 -6.81
N GLY A 319 9.12 13.44 -8.14
CA GLY A 319 9.65 14.58 -8.91
C GLY A 319 11.17 14.65 -9.01
N VAL A 320 11.92 13.75 -8.36
CA VAL A 320 13.37 13.68 -8.51
C VAL A 320 13.73 13.01 -9.85
N PRO A 321 14.62 13.62 -10.67
CA PRO A 321 15.12 13.00 -11.88
C PRO A 321 15.87 11.70 -11.60
N LEU A 322 15.66 10.68 -12.45
CA LEU A 322 16.27 9.37 -12.26
C LEU A 322 17.80 9.42 -12.22
N ASP A 323 18.44 10.31 -13.00
CA ASP A 323 19.91 10.41 -13.01
C ASP A 323 20.49 10.94 -11.68
N VAL A 324 19.73 11.72 -10.91
CA VAL A 324 20.10 12.09 -9.53
C VAL A 324 20.05 10.87 -8.62
N VAL A 325 19.00 10.05 -8.74
CA VAL A 325 18.88 8.77 -8.00
C VAL A 325 20.08 7.87 -8.31
N GLU A 326 20.38 7.66 -9.59
CA GLU A 326 21.51 6.84 -10.05
C GLU A 326 22.87 7.37 -9.53
N TYR A 327 23.04 8.69 -9.45
CA TYR A 327 24.25 9.30 -8.91
C TYR A 327 24.47 8.93 -7.44
N TYR A 328 23.44 9.05 -6.59
CA TYR A 328 23.54 8.68 -5.17
C TYR A 328 23.77 7.18 -5.00
N ILE A 329 23.09 6.32 -5.77
CA ILE A 329 23.29 4.87 -5.71
C ILE A 329 24.72 4.51 -6.13
N ALA A 330 25.23 5.11 -7.20
CA ALA A 330 26.60 4.86 -7.65
C ALA A 330 27.64 5.29 -6.61
N LEU A 331 27.43 6.44 -5.95
CA LEU A 331 28.29 6.90 -4.86
C LEU A 331 28.25 5.95 -3.66
N ILE A 332 27.06 5.54 -3.21
CA ILE A 332 26.88 4.60 -2.10
C ILE A 332 27.52 3.24 -2.43
N SER A 333 27.29 2.74 -3.64
CA SER A 333 27.83 1.46 -4.10
C SER A 333 29.36 1.48 -4.16
N ALA A 334 29.95 2.54 -4.73
CA ALA A 334 31.40 2.70 -4.80
C ALA A 334 32.03 2.80 -3.42
N GLU A 335 31.46 3.61 -2.52
CA GLU A 335 32.03 3.85 -1.21
C GLU A 335 31.92 2.62 -0.28
N THR A 336 30.77 1.95 -0.27
CA THR A 336 30.60 0.70 0.50
C THR A 336 31.51 -0.41 -0.02
N SER A 337 31.72 -0.50 -1.34
CA SER A 337 32.66 -1.43 -1.95
C SER A 337 34.11 -1.14 -1.56
N ARG A 338 34.51 0.14 -1.55
CA ARG A 338 35.84 0.58 -1.10
C ARG A 338 36.11 0.17 0.35
N VAL A 339 35.14 0.32 1.24
CA VAL A 339 35.27 -0.11 2.64
C VAL A 339 35.48 -1.61 2.74
N VAL A 340 34.67 -2.41 2.04
CA VAL A 340 34.82 -3.87 2.07
C VAL A 340 36.15 -4.33 1.47
N ASP A 341 36.65 -3.64 0.45
CA ASP A 341 37.92 -3.98 -0.16
C ASP A 341 39.13 -3.74 0.75
N ASN A 342 39.00 -2.86 1.74
CA ASN A 342 40.01 -2.57 2.77
C ASN A 342 39.94 -3.49 4.00
N LEU A 343 38.98 -4.42 4.05
CA LEU A 343 38.88 -5.41 5.14
C LEU A 343 39.91 -6.53 5.00
N SER A 344 40.10 -7.29 6.08
CA SER A 344 40.92 -8.51 6.06
C SER A 344 40.43 -9.51 5.01
N VAL A 345 41.34 -10.30 4.44
CA VAL A 345 41.06 -11.25 3.34
C VAL A 345 39.91 -12.20 3.70
N SER A 346 39.88 -12.70 4.93
CA SER A 346 38.83 -13.62 5.42
C SER A 346 37.46 -12.93 5.45
N ARG A 347 37.37 -11.73 6.02
CA ARG A 347 36.10 -10.99 6.12
C ARG A 347 35.60 -10.53 4.75
N LYS A 348 36.50 -10.01 3.92
CA LYS A 348 36.20 -9.62 2.52
C LYS A 348 35.64 -10.80 1.72
N ARG A 349 36.25 -11.98 1.82
CA ARG A 349 35.77 -13.19 1.13
C ARG A 349 34.38 -13.61 1.59
N ALA A 350 34.12 -13.56 2.89
CA ALA A 350 32.80 -13.87 3.44
C ALA A 350 31.72 -12.90 2.92
N LEU A 351 31.98 -11.60 2.93
CA LEU A 351 31.03 -10.59 2.44
C LEU A 351 30.78 -10.71 0.93
N LYS A 352 31.83 -10.96 0.12
CA LYS A 352 31.65 -11.17 -1.33
C LYS A 352 30.83 -12.43 -1.65
N LEU A 353 30.93 -13.47 -0.82
CA LEU A 353 30.10 -14.66 -0.95
C LEU A 353 28.62 -14.36 -0.64
N GLU A 354 28.33 -13.58 0.40
CA GLU A 354 26.96 -13.14 0.67
C GLU A 354 26.42 -12.22 -0.43
N GLN A 355 27.25 -11.29 -0.91
CA GLN A 355 26.90 -10.39 -2.02
C GLN A 355 26.50 -11.16 -3.29
N SER A 356 27.11 -12.31 -3.58
CA SER A 356 26.75 -13.11 -4.76
C SER A 356 25.34 -13.73 -4.69
N LYS A 357 24.69 -13.70 -3.53
CA LYS A 357 23.32 -14.17 -3.33
C LYS A 357 22.27 -13.06 -3.48
N THR A 358 22.70 -11.82 -3.66
CA THR A 358 21.83 -10.64 -3.72
C THR A 358 22.30 -9.63 -4.76
N SER A 359 21.62 -8.51 -4.92
CA SER A 359 21.99 -7.48 -5.89
C SER A 359 23.20 -6.65 -5.44
N ASP A 360 24.16 -6.45 -6.34
CA ASP A 360 25.34 -5.60 -6.16
C ASP A 360 25.09 -4.12 -6.50
N TYR A 361 23.85 -3.78 -6.86
CA TYR A 361 23.50 -2.46 -7.35
C TYR A 361 23.78 -1.34 -6.35
N TRP A 362 23.47 -1.57 -5.08
CA TRP A 362 23.78 -0.68 -3.96
C TRP A 362 25.13 -0.98 -3.29
N GLY A 363 25.96 -1.83 -3.91
CA GLY A 363 27.19 -2.33 -3.32
C GLY A 363 26.88 -3.09 -2.02
N PHE A 364 27.64 -2.78 -0.97
CA PHE A 364 27.50 -3.41 0.35
C PHE A 364 26.66 -2.57 1.32
N PHE A 365 25.73 -1.74 0.83
CA PHE A 365 24.86 -0.91 1.68
C PHE A 365 24.13 -1.71 2.77
N TRP A 366 23.68 -2.92 2.45
CA TRP A 366 23.04 -3.83 3.40
C TRP A 366 23.95 -4.21 4.59
N CYS A 367 25.27 -4.21 4.42
CA CYS A 367 26.22 -4.42 5.51
C CYS A 367 26.28 -3.23 6.47
N GLU A 368 26.13 -2.00 5.97
CA GLU A 368 26.22 -0.79 6.78
C GLU A 368 25.04 -0.67 7.75
N MET A 369 23.85 -1.11 7.33
CA MET A 369 22.66 -1.12 8.19
C MET A 369 22.74 -2.17 9.31
N ASN A 370 23.55 -3.23 9.14
CA ASN A 370 23.73 -4.31 10.10
C ASN A 370 22.40 -4.85 10.67
N LEU A 371 21.44 -5.10 9.77
CA LEU A 371 20.10 -5.55 10.14
C LEU A 371 20.16 -6.89 10.88
N PRO A 372 19.29 -7.10 11.90
CA PRO A 372 19.13 -8.42 12.49
C PRO A 372 18.48 -9.40 11.49
N SER A 373 18.41 -10.67 11.86
CA SER A 373 17.78 -11.73 11.07
C SER A 373 16.63 -12.38 11.85
N GLY A 374 15.69 -13.02 11.13
CA GLY A 374 14.58 -13.77 11.72
C GLY A 374 13.58 -12.88 12.46
N ASP A 375 13.03 -13.38 13.57
CA ASP A 375 11.98 -12.70 14.34
C ASP A 375 12.35 -11.28 14.78
N ALA A 376 13.63 -11.03 15.04
CA ALA A 376 14.11 -9.70 15.41
C ALA A 376 13.91 -8.70 14.27
N PHE A 377 14.15 -9.10 13.02
CA PHE A 377 13.90 -8.27 11.84
C PHE A 377 12.41 -8.11 11.54
N ASP A 378 11.67 -9.21 11.62
CA ASP A 378 10.23 -9.23 11.35
C ASP A 378 9.47 -8.25 12.27
N ASN A 379 9.89 -8.14 13.53
CA ASN A 379 9.27 -7.28 14.52
C ASN A 379 9.79 -5.83 14.52
N MET A 380 10.78 -5.49 13.69
CA MET A 380 11.17 -4.09 13.53
C MET A 380 10.03 -3.29 12.91
N THR A 381 9.84 -2.08 13.40
CA THR A 381 8.87 -1.15 12.82
C THR A 381 9.42 -0.54 11.53
N LEU A 382 8.54 0.01 10.70
CA LEU A 382 8.98 0.75 9.51
C LEU A 382 9.83 1.96 9.88
N ALA A 383 9.57 2.58 11.04
CA ALA A 383 10.37 3.68 11.57
C ALA A 383 11.78 3.22 12.00
N ASP A 384 11.90 2.08 12.68
CA ASP A 384 13.22 1.54 13.09
C ASP A 384 14.12 1.29 11.89
N ILE A 385 13.56 0.70 10.83
CA ILE A 385 14.29 0.42 9.60
C ILE A 385 14.63 1.70 8.83
N ALA A 386 13.71 2.67 8.77
CA ALA A 386 13.99 3.96 8.17
C ALA A 386 15.16 4.68 8.86
N ALA A 387 15.22 4.63 10.19
CA ALA A 387 16.32 5.23 10.95
C ALA A 387 17.67 4.59 10.60
N LEU A 388 17.72 3.25 10.49
CA LEU A 388 18.95 2.55 10.08
C LEU A 388 19.34 2.83 8.63
N GLU A 389 18.38 2.93 7.71
CA GLU A 389 18.63 3.29 6.32
C GLU A 389 19.19 4.72 6.20
N TRP A 390 18.60 5.68 6.93
CA TRP A 390 19.09 7.05 6.94
C TRP A 390 20.48 7.19 7.56
N ASP A 391 20.72 6.55 8.71
CA ASP A 391 22.03 6.57 9.37
C ASP A 391 23.11 5.95 8.46
N ALA A 392 22.80 4.84 7.79
CA ALA A 392 23.70 4.21 6.83
C ALA A 392 23.99 5.14 5.63
N ILE A 393 22.97 5.79 5.06
CA ILE A 393 23.14 6.74 3.95
C ILE A 393 24.02 7.92 4.40
N GLU A 394 23.72 8.53 5.54
CA GLU A 394 24.48 9.67 6.06
C GLU A 394 25.95 9.30 6.30
N LYS A 395 26.19 8.17 6.97
CA LYS A 395 27.54 7.67 7.25
C LYS A 395 28.34 7.40 5.97
N VAL A 396 27.71 6.81 4.95
CA VAL A 396 28.35 6.55 3.66
C VAL A 396 28.66 7.86 2.94
N ILE A 397 27.71 8.80 2.87
CA ILE A 397 27.90 10.09 2.20
C ILE A 397 28.99 10.93 2.87
N ARG A 398 29.09 10.93 4.20
CA ARG A 398 30.15 11.66 4.94
C ARG A 398 31.55 11.08 4.72
N ARG A 399 31.64 9.82 4.31
CA ARG A 399 32.89 9.07 4.16
C ARG A 399 33.41 9.06 2.71
N ALA A 400 32.49 9.11 1.75
CA ALA A 400 32.76 9.29 0.33
C ALA A 400 33.35 10.68 0.06
#